data_AF-A0A7L1NNB1-F1
#
_entry.id   AF-A0A7L1NNB1-F1
#
_cell.length_a   1.000
_cell.length_b   1.000
_cell.length_c   1.000
_cell.angle_alpha   90.00
_cell.angle_beta   90.00
_cell.angle_gamma   90.00
#
_symmetry.space_group_name_H-M   'P 1'
#
loop_
_entity.id
_entity.type
_entity.pdbx_description
1 polymer ?
#
loop_
_entity_poly.entity_id
_entity_poly.type
_entity_poly.pdbx_seq_one_letter_code
_entity_poly.pdbx_strand_id
1 'polypeptide(L)'
;PASLNPDCFPAKLWQLVNNPQVESVQWDDRGEGLLIDEHLFLREVLEPEGGDSIFKTKSFPSFIRQLNLYGFHKVAKQTVAAWTGAGDAAGTAWVRHHFYSPHFKQHRPELLAHIKRLTKTNRAKL
;
A
#
# COMPACT_ATOMS: atom_id res chain seq x y z
N PRO A 1 18.98 -0.24 -17.53
CA PRO A 1 18.07 -0.17 -16.35
C PRO A 1 16.73 0.44 -16.76
N ALA A 2 15.67 -0.38 -16.82
CA ALA A 2 14.36 0.09 -17.23
C ALA A 2 13.89 1.19 -16.25
N SER A 3 13.84 2.42 -16.74
CA SER A 3 13.29 3.57 -16.03
C SER A 3 11.86 3.25 -15.60
N LEU A 4 11.68 2.97 -14.31
CA LEU A 4 10.37 2.83 -13.70
C LEU A 4 9.59 4.12 -13.94
N ASN A 5 8.47 4.03 -14.65
CA ASN A 5 7.61 5.19 -14.85
C ASN A 5 7.10 5.63 -13.46
N PRO A 6 7.49 6.81 -12.96
CA PRO A 6 7.12 7.26 -11.61
C PRO A 6 5.61 7.42 -11.46
N ASP A 7 4.89 7.61 -12.57
CA ASP A 7 3.43 7.79 -12.55
C ASP A 7 2.64 6.48 -12.49
N CYS A 8 3.31 5.32 -12.59
CA CYS A 8 2.63 4.04 -12.50
C CYS A 8 2.25 3.72 -11.04
N PHE A 9 1.17 2.96 -10.86
CA PHE A 9 0.64 2.65 -9.53
C PHE A 9 1.67 2.04 -8.55
N PRO A 10 2.48 1.03 -8.93
CA PRO A 10 3.52 0.50 -8.03
C PRO A 10 4.56 1.53 -7.61
N ALA A 11 4.97 2.43 -8.51
CA ALA A 11 5.93 3.48 -8.20
C ALA A 11 5.34 4.50 -7.21
N LYS A 12 4.11 4.97 -7.46
CA LYS A 12 3.39 5.86 -6.54
C LYS A 12 3.20 5.24 -5.17
N LEU A 13 2.81 3.98 -5.11
CA LEU A 13 2.62 3.26 -3.85
C LEU A 13 3.94 3.11 -3.08
N TRP A 14 5.05 2.83 -3.78
CA TRP A 14 6.37 2.73 -3.15
C TRP A 14 6.83 4.09 -2.61
N GLN A 15 6.63 5.17 -3.36
CA GLN A 15 6.94 6.52 -2.88
C GLN A 15 6.08 6.90 -1.66
N LEU A 16 4.79 6.53 -1.69
CA LEU A 16 3.85 6.81 -0.61
C LEU A 16 4.27 6.16 0.72
N VAL A 17 4.57 4.87 0.74
CA VAL A 17 4.97 4.16 1.97
C VAL A 17 6.34 4.59 2.49
N ASN A 18 7.18 5.18 1.65
CA ASN A 18 8.47 5.75 2.07
C ASN A 18 8.39 7.25 2.40
N ASN A 19 7.19 7.86 2.33
CA ASN A 19 7.01 9.26 2.70
C ASN A 19 6.82 9.37 4.23
N PRO A 20 7.74 10.02 4.97
CA PRO A 20 7.64 10.15 6.42
C PRO A 20 6.47 11.03 6.88
N GLN A 21 5.79 11.74 5.96
CA GLN A 21 4.60 12.55 6.27
C GLN A 21 3.30 11.75 6.19
N VAL A 22 3.36 10.47 5.81
CA VAL A 22 2.19 9.59 5.67
C VAL A 22 2.27 8.51 6.73
N GLU A 23 1.29 8.49 7.63
CA GLU A 23 1.25 7.53 8.75
C GLU A 23 0.32 6.35 8.45
N SER A 24 -0.65 6.56 7.55
CA SER A 24 -1.67 5.58 7.18
C SER A 24 -1.16 4.33 6.46
N VAL A 25 0.05 4.35 5.91
CA VAL A 25 0.66 3.19 5.25
C VAL A 25 2.12 3.04 5.66
N GLN A 26 2.48 1.84 6.08
CA GLN A 26 3.81 1.51 6.58
C GLN A 26 4.27 0.16 6.06
N TRP A 27 5.58 -0.05 6.08
CA TRP A 27 6.15 -1.38 5.87
C TRP A 27 5.85 -2.28 7.08
N ASP A 28 5.76 -3.59 6.85
CA ASP A 28 5.83 -4.57 7.93
C ASP A 28 7.25 -4.63 8.52
N ASP A 29 7.42 -5.35 9.63
CA ASP A 29 8.71 -5.47 10.35
C ASP A 29 9.85 -6.01 9.46
N ARG A 30 9.51 -6.66 8.34
CA ARG A 30 10.47 -7.29 7.42
C ARG A 30 10.72 -6.45 6.16
N GLY A 31 9.99 -5.36 5.95
CA GLY A 31 10.06 -4.55 4.73
C GLY A 31 9.56 -5.29 3.48
N GLU A 32 8.74 -6.33 3.65
CA GLU A 32 8.23 -7.19 2.58
C GLU A 32 6.72 -7.04 2.37
N GLY A 33 6.02 -6.46 3.35
CA GLY A 33 4.59 -6.24 3.35
C GLY A 33 4.21 -4.78 3.58
N LEU A 34 2.95 -4.47 3.26
CA LEU A 34 2.31 -3.19 3.50
C LEU A 34 1.25 -3.33 4.58
N LEU A 35 1.34 -2.49 5.60
CA LEU A 35 0.34 -2.31 6.65
C LEU A 35 -0.43 -1.02 6.35
N ILE A 36 -1.75 -1.10 6.25
CA ILE A 36 -2.60 0.05 5.90
C ILE A 36 -3.71 0.22 6.92
N ASP A 37 -3.78 1.41 7.53
CA ASP A 37 -4.94 1.86 8.30
C ASP A 37 -5.96 2.49 7.35
N GLU A 38 -7.11 1.84 7.17
CA GLU A 38 -8.12 2.29 6.20
C GLU A 38 -8.68 3.67 6.52
N HIS A 39 -8.93 3.99 7.79
CA HIS A 39 -9.54 5.25 8.19
C HIS A 39 -8.58 6.42 7.98
N LEU A 40 -7.32 6.25 8.39
CA LEU A 40 -6.30 7.26 8.20
C LEU A 40 -5.94 7.41 6.71
N PHE A 41 -5.88 6.29 5.97
CA PHE A 41 -5.55 6.29 4.54
C PHE A 41 -6.58 7.04 3.70
N LEU A 42 -7.86 6.93 4.05
CA LEU A 42 -8.91 7.70 3.40
C LEU A 42 -8.66 9.20 3.54
N ARG A 43 -8.32 9.68 4.75
CA ARG A 43 -8.12 11.10 5.04
C ARG A 43 -6.80 11.66 4.51
N GLU A 44 -5.70 10.93 4.68
CA GLU A 44 -4.37 11.42 4.29
C GLU A 44 -4.10 11.30 2.79
N VAL A 45 -4.58 10.22 2.16
CA VAL A 45 -4.13 9.85 0.81
C VAL A 45 -5.24 9.98 -0.23
N LEU A 46 -6.45 9.49 0.06
CA LEU A 46 -7.53 9.42 -0.93
C LEU A 46 -8.40 10.68 -0.97
N GLU A 47 -8.58 11.34 0.18
CA GLU A 47 -9.39 12.54 0.36
C GLU A 47 -8.64 13.62 1.17
N PRO A 48 -7.43 14.03 0.75
CA PRO A 48 -6.69 15.06 1.46
C PRO A 48 -7.43 16.41 1.41
N GLU A 49 -7.43 17.13 2.53
CA GLU A 49 -8.14 18.41 2.68
C GLU A 49 -7.67 19.49 1.68
N GLY A 50 -6.44 19.36 1.16
CA GLY A 50 -5.84 20.27 0.17
C GLY A 50 -6.16 19.98 -1.31
N GLY A 51 -6.97 18.97 -1.62
CA GLY A 51 -7.52 18.71 -2.97
C GLY A 51 -6.64 17.88 -3.92
N ASP A 52 -5.33 17.86 -3.75
CA ASP A 52 -4.41 17.08 -4.60
C ASP A 52 -4.16 15.68 -4.04
N SER A 53 -4.94 14.69 -4.50
CA SER A 53 -4.72 13.28 -4.15
C SER A 53 -3.68 12.61 -5.06
N ILE A 54 -2.82 11.79 -4.45
CA ILE A 54 -1.81 10.97 -5.14
C ILE A 54 -2.48 9.96 -6.09
N PHE A 55 -3.66 9.45 -5.72
CA PHE A 55 -4.45 8.53 -6.51
C PHE A 55 -5.73 9.19 -7.04
N LYS A 56 -6.14 8.81 -8.25
CA LYS A 56 -7.38 9.34 -8.85
C LYS A 56 -8.65 8.83 -8.16
N THR A 57 -8.54 7.90 -7.23
CA THR A 57 -9.69 7.30 -6.55
C THR A 57 -9.81 7.87 -5.15
N LYS A 58 -11.05 8.06 -4.71
CA LYS A 58 -11.39 8.47 -3.34
C LYS A 58 -11.87 7.29 -2.48
N SER A 59 -11.95 6.10 -3.08
CA SER A 59 -12.56 4.92 -2.47
C SER A 59 -11.50 3.88 -2.11
N PHE A 60 -11.45 3.49 -0.84
CA PHE A 60 -10.55 2.45 -0.37
C PHE A 60 -10.74 1.11 -1.10
N PRO A 61 -11.96 0.60 -1.33
CA PRO A 61 -12.19 -0.58 -2.17
C PRO A 61 -11.59 -0.49 -3.58
N SER A 62 -11.62 0.70 -4.20
CA SER A 62 -11.03 0.92 -5.51
C SER A 62 -9.50 0.90 -5.46
N PHE A 63 -8.90 1.40 -4.38
CA PHE A 63 -7.49 1.26 -4.10
C PHE A 63 -7.08 -0.21 -3.88
N ILE A 64 -7.84 -0.98 -3.09
CA ILE A 64 -7.65 -2.43 -2.93
C ILE A 64 -7.75 -3.15 -4.28
N ARG A 65 -8.66 -2.72 -5.15
CA ARG A 65 -8.75 -3.28 -6.51
C ARG A 65 -7.47 -3.01 -7.31
N GLN A 66 -6.83 -1.85 -7.18
CA GLN A 66 -5.53 -1.60 -7.81
C GLN A 66 -4.46 -2.55 -7.24
N LEU A 67 -4.35 -2.70 -5.92
CA LEU A 67 -3.44 -3.67 -5.30
C LEU A 67 -3.62 -5.08 -5.90
N ASN A 68 -4.86 -5.57 -5.96
CA ASN A 68 -5.18 -6.89 -6.53
C ASN A 68 -4.85 -6.99 -8.04
N LEU A 69 -4.99 -5.90 -8.80
CA LEU A 69 -4.61 -5.86 -10.21
C LEU A 69 -3.09 -5.88 -10.41
N TYR A 70 -2.30 -5.51 -9.40
CA TYR A 70 -0.84 -5.57 -9.46
C TYR A 70 -0.25 -6.78 -8.71
N GLY A 71 -1.08 -7.77 -8.35
CA GLY A 71 -0.62 -9.03 -7.77
C GLY A 71 -0.28 -8.95 -6.28
N PHE A 72 -0.77 -7.92 -5.59
CA PHE A 72 -0.74 -7.91 -4.13
C PHE A 72 -1.80 -8.85 -3.59
N HIS A 73 -1.47 -9.57 -2.52
CA HIS A 73 -2.39 -10.47 -1.85
C HIS A 73 -2.52 -10.08 -0.39
N LYS A 74 -3.73 -10.18 0.14
CA LYS A 74 -3.98 -9.91 1.55
C LYS A 74 -3.37 -11.04 2.39
N VAL A 75 -2.47 -10.69 3.29
CA VAL A 75 -1.97 -11.61 4.31
C VAL A 75 -3.08 -11.79 5.35
N ALA A 76 -3.30 -13.03 5.80
CA ALA A 76 -4.31 -13.32 6.81
C ALA A 76 -4.10 -12.40 8.03
N LYS A 77 -5.21 -11.93 8.63
CA LYS A 77 -5.19 -10.98 9.75
C LYS A 77 -4.30 -11.54 10.86
N GLN A 78 -3.07 -11.05 10.97
CA GLN A 78 -2.37 -11.09 12.23
C GLN A 78 -3.06 -10.04 13.08
N THR A 79 -3.69 -10.47 14.17
CA THR A 79 -4.10 -9.57 15.24
C THR A 79 -2.81 -8.99 15.81
N VAL A 80 -2.33 -7.90 15.21
CA VAL A 80 -1.12 -7.25 15.70
C VAL A 80 -1.49 -6.70 17.06
N ALA A 81 -0.94 -7.29 18.12
CA ALA A 81 -1.05 -6.73 19.47
C ALA A 81 -0.62 -5.27 19.37
N ALA A 82 -1.49 -4.39 19.85
CA ALA A 82 -1.42 -2.93 19.79
C ALA A 82 -0.01 -2.40 19.48
N TRP A 83 0.24 -1.98 18.24
CA TRP A 83 1.37 -1.13 17.96
C TRP A 83 1.12 0.21 18.68
N THR A 84 2.04 0.58 19.56
CA THR A 84 2.11 1.91 20.18
C THR A 84 2.68 2.87 19.14
N GLY A 85 1.85 3.31 18.19
CA GLY A 85 2.10 4.58 17.52
C GLY A 85 2.15 5.66 18.59
N ALA A 86 3.22 6.46 18.60
CA ALA A 86 3.44 7.50 19.60
C ALA A 86 2.30 8.52 19.55
N GLY A 87 1.33 8.43 20.46
CA GLY A 87 0.37 9.51 20.64
C GLY A 87 -0.83 9.20 21.51
N ASP A 88 -1.52 8.07 21.33
CA ASP A 88 -2.87 7.98 21.89
C ASP A 88 -3.12 6.75 22.77
N ALA A 89 -3.66 7.08 23.95
CA ALA A 89 -4.05 6.19 25.00
C ALA A 89 -5.12 5.17 24.55
N ALA A 90 -5.11 4.03 25.23
CA ALA A 90 -6.21 3.07 25.33
C ALA A 90 -6.54 2.23 24.06
N GLY A 91 -5.95 1.04 24.02
CA GLY A 91 -6.75 -0.20 24.02
C GLY A 91 -7.58 -0.55 22.79
N THR A 92 -7.53 0.22 21.70
CA THR A 92 -8.27 -0.13 20.48
C THR A 92 -7.30 -0.85 19.54
N ALA A 93 -7.47 -2.17 19.37
CA ALA A 93 -6.74 -2.92 18.35
C ALA A 93 -7.26 -2.52 16.96
N TRP A 94 -6.70 -1.45 16.38
CA TRP A 94 -7.03 -1.04 15.02
C TRP A 94 -6.60 -2.16 14.05
N VAL A 95 -7.58 -2.73 13.35
CA VAL A 95 -7.34 -3.80 12.39
C VAL A 95 -6.73 -3.20 11.13
N ARG A 96 -5.40 -3.24 11.02
CA ARG A 96 -4.69 -2.87 9.78
C ARG A 96 -4.89 -3.94 8.71
N HIS A 97 -4.95 -3.51 7.46
CA HIS A 97 -4.89 -4.43 6.32
C HIS A 97 -3.43 -4.71 5.99
N HIS A 98 -3.06 -5.99 5.95
CA HIS A 98 -1.73 -6.44 5.55
C HIS A 98 -1.75 -6.97 4.12
N PHE A 99 -0.93 -6.40 3.22
CA PHE A 99 -0.75 -6.86 1.84
C PHE A 99 0.70 -7.22 1.57
N TYR A 100 0.92 -8.26 0.76
CA TYR A 100 2.24 -8.73 0.36
C TYR A 100 2.36 -8.82 -1.16
N SER A 101 3.56 -8.54 -1.68
CA SER A 101 3.95 -8.84 -3.06
C SER A 101 5.45 -9.17 -3.12
N PRO A 102 5.87 -10.26 -3.79
CA PRO A 102 7.26 -10.71 -3.79
C PRO A 102 8.24 -9.70 -4.42
N HIS A 103 7.74 -8.81 -5.27
CA HIS A 103 8.52 -7.79 -5.98
C HIS A 103 8.32 -6.38 -5.44
N PHE A 104 7.64 -6.22 -4.30
CA PHE A 104 7.42 -4.93 -3.65
C PHE A 104 8.10 -4.94 -2.28
N LYS A 105 9.31 -4.37 -2.19
CA LYS A 105 10.12 -4.38 -0.97
C LYS A 105 10.72 -3.00 -0.66
N GLN A 106 10.90 -2.71 0.62
CA GLN A 106 11.38 -1.41 1.11
C GLN A 106 12.73 -1.02 0.48
N HIS A 107 13.72 -1.90 0.54
CA HIS A 107 15.09 -1.60 0.12
C HIS A 107 15.43 -2.08 -1.31
N ARG A 108 14.42 -2.47 -2.10
CA ARG A 108 14.63 -3.04 -3.46
C ARG A 108 13.68 -2.41 -4.50
N PRO A 109 13.75 -1.09 -4.73
CA PRO A 109 12.87 -0.39 -5.68
C PRO A 109 13.01 -0.92 -7.13
N GLU A 110 14.16 -1.49 -7.49
CA GLU A 110 14.38 -2.11 -8.81
C GLU A 110 13.42 -3.28 -9.09
N LEU A 111 12.90 -3.94 -8.05
CA LEU A 111 11.95 -5.05 -8.20
C LEU A 111 10.59 -4.59 -8.73
N LEU A 112 10.25 -3.29 -8.58
CA LEU A 112 9.00 -2.73 -9.09
C LEU A 112 8.84 -2.97 -10.61
N ALA A 113 9.94 -3.13 -11.36
CA ALA A 113 9.90 -3.37 -12.80
C ALA A 113 9.28 -4.75 -13.15
N HIS A 114 9.26 -5.67 -12.19
CA HIS A 114 8.64 -6.98 -12.32
C HIS A 114 7.14 -6.97 -11.96
N ILE A 115 6.63 -5.89 -11.35
CA ILE A 115 5.22 -5.75 -11.02
C ILE A 115 4.45 -5.26 -12.24
N LYS A 116 3.63 -6.13 -12.82
CA LYS A 116 2.81 -5.83 -14.00
C LYS A 116 1.33 -5.84 -13.65
N ARG A 117 0.59 -4.93 -14.27
CA ARG A 117 -0.87 -4.92 -14.16
C ARG A 117 -1.46 -6.15 -14.83
N LEU A 118 -2.19 -6.93 -14.06
CA LEU A 118 -2.99 -8.06 -14.51
C LEU A 118 -4.21 -7.53 -15.29
N THR A 119 -4.21 -7.78 -16.60
CA THR A 119 -5.36 -7.52 -17.48
C THR A 119 -6.13 -8.82 -17.71
N LYS A 120 -7.35 -8.75 -18.27
CA LYS A 120 -8.11 -9.96 -18.66
C LYS A 120 -7.26 -10.90 -19.53
N THR A 121 -6.46 -10.33 -20.43
CA THR A 121 -5.56 -11.04 -21.35
C THR A 121 -4.39 -11.74 -20.65
N ASN A 122 -3.87 -11.17 -19.56
CA ASN A 122 -2.70 -11.71 -18.84
C ASN A 122 -3.07 -12.59 -17.64
N ARG A 123 -4.31 -12.52 -17.13
CA ARG A 123 -4.81 -13.42 -16.07
C ARG A 123 -4.96 -14.87 -16.52
N ALA A 124 -5.28 -15.11 -17.79
CA ALA A 124 -5.48 -16.46 -18.33
C ALA A 124 -4.17 -17.25 -18.53
N LYS A 125 -3.02 -16.66 -18.21
CA LYS A 125 -1.68 -17.24 -18.42
C LYS A 125 -0.93 -17.52 -17.10
N LEU A 126 -1.62 -17.42 -15.97
CA LEU A 126 -1.10 -17.73 -14.63
C LEU A 126 -1.78 -18.99 -14.09
#